data_AF-A0A9P9ILH8-F1
#
_entry.id   AF-A0A9P9ILH8-F1
#
_cell.length_a   1.000
_cell.length_b   1.000
_cell.length_c   1.000
_cell.angle_alpha   90.00
_cell.angle_beta   90.00
_cell.angle_gamma   90.00
#
_symmetry.space_group_name_H-M   'P 1'
#
loop_
_entity.id
_entity.type
_entity.pdbx_description
1 polymer ?
#
loop_
_entity_poly.entity_id
_entity_poly.type
_entity_poly.pdbx_seq_one_letter_code
_entity_poly.pdbx_strand_id
1 'polypeptide(L)'
;MADSLEENNQSSTSTTSLATPPKIIDPWIIPFIKRKDMSSTREEFDEEKDKKGQAYRMGWPNLPPLLCHTITDGVSQHIEDRRHRLNSVRQILRTEGFDAQMDDCYDPNVFFAFRAPRTIQGEDVDSRDYLTLVISLPDMDTYRDRIDNVLYRLRVELRQHESTQSVMIEFIEREALAGGYVDVIKSKEHKDAFDHHYSELKKLLGDASWSTMETYRVSVKHSESTARPTFIICSRNAGDPRWWTETLPKARNWMSTQDVKFDIELFGAPPGGILF
;
A
#
# COMPACT_ATOMS: atom_id res chain seq x y z
N MET A 1 7.74 82.30 -32.82
CA MET A 1 7.47 82.32 -31.38
C MET A 1 6.25 81.45 -31.17
N ALA A 2 6.48 80.32 -30.50
CA ALA A 2 5.56 79.21 -30.40
C ALA A 2 4.57 79.46 -29.27
N ASP A 3 3.28 79.39 -29.58
CA ASP A 3 2.20 79.27 -28.62
C ASP A 3 1.61 77.87 -28.70
N SER A 4 1.55 77.28 -27.52
CA SER A 4 1.10 75.96 -27.12
C SER A 4 -0.43 75.82 -27.18
N LEU A 5 -0.89 74.73 -27.81
CA LEU A 5 -2.22 74.17 -27.58
C LEU A 5 -2.06 72.70 -27.17
N GLU A 6 -2.44 72.43 -25.93
CA GLU A 6 -2.54 71.11 -25.32
C GLU A 6 -3.79 70.40 -25.85
N GLU A 7 -3.61 69.26 -26.52
CA GLU A 7 -4.68 68.30 -26.77
C GLU A 7 -4.55 67.13 -25.79
N ASN A 8 -5.51 67.05 -24.86
CA ASN A 8 -5.75 65.93 -23.98
C ASN A 8 -6.24 64.72 -24.79
N ASN A 9 -5.41 63.67 -24.88
CA ASN A 9 -5.86 62.35 -25.31
C ASN A 9 -5.84 61.39 -24.13
N GLN A 10 -7.03 61.15 -23.56
CA GLN A 10 -7.28 60.10 -22.57
C GLN A 10 -7.17 58.74 -23.25
N SER A 11 -6.10 58.01 -22.97
CA SER A 11 -5.95 56.61 -23.38
C SER A 11 -6.50 55.72 -22.27
N SER A 12 -7.71 55.20 -22.48
CA SER A 12 -8.36 54.20 -21.63
C SER A 12 -7.61 52.86 -21.75
N THR A 13 -6.74 52.55 -20.78
CA THR A 13 -6.19 51.19 -20.63
C THR A 13 -7.23 50.32 -19.93
N SER A 14 -7.96 49.52 -20.69
CA SER A 14 -8.78 48.43 -20.17
C SER A 14 -7.87 47.36 -19.57
N THR A 15 -7.75 47.35 -18.25
CA THR A 15 -7.08 46.29 -17.49
C THR A 15 -7.95 45.04 -17.55
N THR A 16 -7.69 44.17 -18.52
CA THR A 16 -8.27 42.82 -18.55
C THR A 16 -7.70 42.04 -17.38
N SER A 17 -8.46 41.99 -16.28
CA SER A 17 -8.23 41.09 -15.16
C SER A 17 -8.16 39.66 -15.69
N LEU A 18 -6.95 39.10 -15.77
CA LEU A 18 -6.72 37.67 -15.96
C LEU A 18 -7.40 36.94 -14.80
N ALA A 19 -8.61 36.44 -15.07
CA ALA A 19 -9.30 35.53 -14.18
C ALA A 19 -8.36 34.34 -13.95
N THR A 20 -7.94 34.16 -12.71
CA THR A 20 -7.23 32.97 -12.26
C THR A 20 -8.03 31.76 -12.75
N PRO A 21 -7.46 30.85 -13.55
CA PRO A 21 -8.19 29.67 -13.96
C PRO A 21 -8.69 28.96 -12.70
N PRO A 22 -9.93 28.45 -12.70
CA PRO A 22 -10.45 27.72 -11.56
C PRO A 22 -9.45 26.62 -11.24
N LYS A 23 -9.00 26.54 -9.98
CA LYS A 23 -8.24 25.40 -9.48
C LYS A 23 -9.06 24.16 -9.83
N ILE A 24 -8.60 23.41 -10.82
CA ILE A 24 -9.08 22.06 -11.06
C ILE A 24 -8.62 21.29 -9.82
N ILE A 25 -9.51 21.22 -8.83
CA ILE A 25 -9.39 20.24 -7.76
C ILE A 25 -9.46 18.92 -8.49
N ASP A 26 -8.33 18.22 -8.56
CA ASP A 26 -8.28 16.92 -9.20
C ASP A 26 -9.38 16.06 -8.54
N PRO A 27 -10.41 15.59 -9.26
CA PRO A 27 -11.50 14.80 -8.66
C PRO A 27 -11.02 13.45 -8.10
N TRP A 28 -9.72 13.19 -8.21
CA TRP A 28 -9.00 12.02 -7.75
C TRP A 28 -8.25 12.24 -6.42
N ILE A 29 -8.38 13.41 -5.78
CA ILE A 29 -8.04 13.53 -4.36
C ILE A 29 -9.09 12.72 -3.59
N ILE A 30 -8.81 11.42 -3.44
CA ILE A 30 -9.61 10.50 -2.65
C ILE A 30 -9.69 11.11 -1.25
N PRO A 31 -10.90 11.38 -0.72
CA PRO A 31 -11.04 11.81 0.66
C PRO A 31 -10.47 10.69 1.52
N PHE A 32 -9.31 10.93 2.12
CA PHE A 32 -8.81 10.09 3.19
C PHE A 32 -9.93 10.01 4.22
N ILE A 33 -10.34 8.79 4.59
CA ILE A 33 -11.28 8.59 5.68
C ILE A 33 -10.64 9.25 6.89
N LYS A 34 -11.15 10.43 7.25
CA LYS A 34 -10.73 11.19 8.44
C LYS A 34 -10.81 10.20 9.60
N ARG A 35 -9.67 9.80 10.16
CA ARG A 35 -9.56 8.72 11.16
C ARG A 35 -10.48 9.05 12.31
N LYS A 36 -11.63 8.41 12.33
CA LYS A 36 -12.58 8.45 13.44
C LYS A 36 -11.92 7.72 14.61
N ASP A 37 -12.19 8.16 15.84
CA ASP A 37 -11.65 7.56 17.06
C ASP A 37 -11.65 6.03 16.96
N MET A 38 -10.45 5.45 16.99
CA MET A 38 -10.25 4.07 16.58
C MET A 38 -10.80 3.07 17.61
N SER A 39 -11.15 1.88 17.15
CA SER A 39 -12.09 0.98 17.81
C SER A 39 -11.54 0.15 19.00
N SER A 40 -12.39 -0.11 20.00
CA SER A 40 -12.01 -0.64 21.34
C SER A 40 -12.34 -2.12 21.56
N THR A 41 -13.15 -2.76 20.71
CA THR A 41 -13.52 -4.17 20.87
C THR A 41 -12.84 -5.09 19.86
N ARG A 42 -12.90 -6.40 20.11
CA ARG A 42 -12.35 -7.42 19.19
C ARG A 42 -13.11 -7.44 17.88
N GLU A 43 -14.43 -7.25 17.93
CA GLU A 43 -15.31 -7.21 16.77
C GLU A 43 -14.93 -6.06 15.84
N GLU A 44 -14.75 -4.87 16.40
CA GLU A 44 -14.36 -3.70 15.60
C GLU A 44 -12.93 -3.83 15.03
N PHE A 45 -12.01 -4.44 15.79
CA PHE A 45 -10.68 -4.81 15.27
C PHE A 45 -10.79 -5.74 14.05
N ASP A 46 -11.63 -6.77 14.12
CA ASP A 46 -11.84 -7.73 13.04
C ASP A 46 -12.55 -7.08 11.83
N GLU A 47 -13.34 -6.02 12.04
CA GLU A 47 -13.93 -5.21 10.97
C GLU A 47 -12.85 -4.41 10.20
N GLU A 48 -11.95 -3.76 10.94
CA GLU A 48 -10.90 -2.88 10.43
C GLU A 48 -9.65 -3.60 9.90
N LYS A 49 -9.46 -4.88 10.27
CA LYS A 49 -8.33 -5.70 9.84
C LYS A 49 -8.20 -5.76 8.32
N ASP A 50 -6.96 -5.87 7.84
CA ASP A 50 -6.69 -6.05 6.42
C ASP A 50 -7.28 -7.36 5.90
N LYS A 51 -8.23 -7.27 4.95
CA LYS A 51 -8.98 -8.41 4.38
C LYS A 51 -8.63 -8.69 2.92
N LYS A 52 -7.52 -8.14 2.42
CA LYS A 52 -7.09 -8.28 1.02
C LYS A 52 -6.69 -9.71 0.64
N GLY A 53 -6.42 -10.55 1.63
CA GLY A 53 -6.09 -11.97 1.45
C GLY A 53 -4.74 -12.19 0.78
N GLN A 54 -3.78 -11.27 0.96
CA GLN A 54 -2.43 -11.44 0.44
C GLN A 54 -1.71 -12.51 1.27
N ALA A 55 -1.14 -13.53 0.62
CA ALA A 55 -0.51 -14.63 1.35
C ALA A 55 0.70 -14.15 2.16
N TYR A 56 1.45 -13.22 1.61
CA TYR A 56 2.73 -12.75 2.12
C TYR A 56 2.61 -11.50 3.00
N ARG A 57 1.39 -11.04 3.29
CA ARG A 57 1.15 -9.80 4.01
C ARG A 57 -0.16 -9.85 4.78
N MET A 58 -0.09 -9.47 6.05
CA MET A 58 -1.26 -9.31 6.90
C MET A 58 -1.06 -8.08 7.76
N GLY A 59 -2.15 -7.43 8.16
CA GLY A 59 -2.00 -6.29 9.04
C GLY A 59 -3.30 -5.69 9.53
N TRP A 60 -3.12 -4.60 10.25
CA TRP A 60 -4.20 -3.80 10.81
C TRP A 60 -3.79 -2.32 10.85
N PRO A 61 -4.69 -1.36 10.58
CA PRO A 61 -5.99 -1.58 9.94
C PRO A 61 -5.77 -1.95 8.46
N ASN A 62 -6.80 -1.84 7.64
CA ASN A 62 -6.73 -2.00 6.19
C ASN A 62 -5.50 -1.28 5.58
N LEU A 63 -4.49 -2.06 5.20
CA LEU A 63 -3.16 -1.53 4.88
C LEU A 63 -3.16 -0.80 3.52
N PRO A 64 -2.25 0.15 3.28
CA PRO A 64 -2.07 0.73 1.94
C PRO A 64 -1.71 -0.36 0.91
N PRO A 65 -2.15 -0.25 -0.36
CA PRO A 65 -1.71 -1.16 -1.41
C PRO A 65 -0.19 -1.06 -1.60
N LEU A 66 0.46 -2.20 -1.89
CA LEU A 66 1.85 -2.21 -2.37
C LEU A 66 1.91 -1.60 -3.77
N LEU A 67 3.03 -1.15 -4.31
CA LEU A 67 4.30 -0.95 -3.63
C LEU A 67 4.23 0.27 -2.69
N CYS A 68 4.90 0.18 -1.55
CA CYS A 68 5.05 1.29 -0.61
C CYS A 68 6.49 1.83 -0.64
N HIS A 69 6.67 3.12 -0.39
CA HIS A 69 7.95 3.67 0.06
C HIS A 69 8.15 3.28 1.52
N THR A 70 9.33 2.77 1.87
CA THR A 70 9.67 2.48 3.27
C THR A 70 10.71 3.49 3.72
N ILE A 71 10.32 4.40 4.61
CA ILE A 71 11.22 5.44 5.14
C ILE A 71 11.40 5.19 6.63
N THR A 72 12.64 4.89 7.04
CA THR A 72 13.01 4.67 8.45
C THR A 72 13.57 5.93 9.12
N ASP A 73 14.09 6.84 8.30
CA ASP A 73 14.73 8.06 8.79
C ASP A 73 13.71 9.01 9.40
N GLY A 74 14.08 9.64 10.53
CA GLY A 74 13.21 10.56 11.27
C GLY A 74 12.09 9.90 12.07
N VAL A 75 11.77 8.62 11.84
CA VAL A 75 10.65 7.91 12.52
C VAL A 75 10.80 7.93 14.05
N SER A 76 12.02 7.82 14.57
CA SER A 76 12.27 7.85 16.02
C SER A 76 11.87 9.15 16.69
N GLN A 77 11.74 10.25 15.94
CA GLN A 77 11.29 11.54 16.48
C GLN A 77 9.78 11.56 16.74
N HIS A 78 9.04 10.60 16.18
CA HIS A 78 7.59 10.50 16.29
C HIS A 78 7.13 9.45 17.31
N ILE A 79 8.06 8.68 17.88
CA ILE A 79 7.75 7.59 18.80
C ILE A 79 8.49 7.82 20.10
N GLU A 80 7.72 8.20 21.12
CA GLU A 80 8.23 8.33 22.47
C GLU A 80 8.69 6.97 23.00
N ASP A 81 9.90 6.95 23.59
CA ASP A 81 10.53 5.76 24.13
C ASP A 81 10.48 4.54 23.18
N ARG A 82 10.79 4.80 21.90
CA ARG A 82 10.80 3.80 20.82
C ARG A 82 11.45 2.48 21.22
N ARG A 83 12.56 2.52 21.97
CA ARG A 83 13.28 1.33 22.41
C ARG A 83 12.41 0.47 23.32
N HIS A 84 11.79 1.07 24.33
CA HIS A 84 10.88 0.35 25.23
C HIS A 84 9.67 -0.20 24.47
N ARG A 85 9.07 0.59 23.56
CA ARG A 85 7.95 0.12 22.71
C ARG A 85 8.30 -1.09 21.87
N LEU A 86 9.47 -1.07 21.21
CA LEU A 86 9.95 -2.23 20.45
C LEU A 86 10.22 -3.44 21.35
N ASN A 87 10.66 -3.23 22.59
CA ASN A 87 10.84 -4.32 23.54
C ASN A 87 9.51 -4.95 23.97
N SER A 88 8.46 -4.17 24.24
CA SER A 88 7.11 -4.70 24.49
C SER A 88 6.60 -5.51 23.30
N VAL A 89 6.75 -4.99 22.08
CA VAL A 89 6.38 -5.68 20.83
C VAL A 89 7.11 -7.03 20.73
N ARG A 90 8.43 -7.03 20.94
CA ARG A 90 9.24 -8.27 20.95
C ARG A 90 8.75 -9.24 21.99
N GLN A 91 8.48 -8.81 23.22
CA GLN A 91 7.99 -9.69 24.27
C GLN A 91 6.66 -10.35 23.90
N ILE A 92 5.74 -9.63 23.25
CA ILE A 92 4.49 -10.18 22.74
C ILE A 92 4.76 -11.23 21.67
N LEU A 93 5.60 -10.91 20.68
CA LEU A 93 5.98 -11.83 19.60
C LEU A 93 6.60 -13.13 20.14
N ARG A 94 7.52 -12.99 21.11
CA ARG A 94 8.16 -14.11 21.80
C ARG A 94 7.15 -15.02 22.50
N THR A 95 6.24 -14.42 23.28
CA THR A 95 5.17 -15.14 23.98
C THR A 95 4.28 -15.95 23.02
N GLU A 96 4.11 -15.49 21.79
CA GLU A 96 3.30 -16.13 20.75
C GLU A 96 4.12 -17.11 19.86
N GLY A 97 5.37 -17.39 20.25
CA GLY A 97 6.23 -18.38 19.59
C GLY A 97 6.88 -17.88 18.29
N PHE A 98 7.15 -16.58 18.17
CA PHE A 98 7.97 -16.00 17.11
C PHE A 98 9.47 -15.97 17.49
N ASP A 99 9.86 -16.58 18.62
CA ASP A 99 11.19 -16.57 19.22
C ASP A 99 12.33 -16.95 18.27
N ALA A 100 12.14 -17.98 17.44
CA ALA A 100 13.17 -18.51 16.53
C ALA A 100 13.66 -17.49 15.48
N GLN A 101 12.99 -16.35 15.38
CA GLN A 101 13.21 -15.30 14.38
C GLN A 101 13.85 -14.03 14.97
N MET A 102 13.94 -13.93 16.30
CA MET A 102 14.27 -12.68 17.00
C MET A 102 15.63 -12.77 17.71
N ASP A 103 16.71 -12.59 16.96
CA ASP A 103 18.06 -12.56 17.56
C ASP A 103 18.20 -11.33 18.50
N ASP A 104 18.74 -11.56 19.70
CA ASP A 104 18.49 -10.76 20.92
C ASP A 104 18.98 -9.29 20.89
N CYS A 105 19.76 -8.86 19.90
CA CYS A 105 20.53 -7.62 20.02
C CYS A 105 20.26 -6.56 18.93
N TYR A 106 19.91 -6.95 17.71
CA TYR A 106 19.68 -6.04 16.58
C TYR A 106 18.78 -6.74 15.58
N ASP A 107 17.48 -6.85 15.88
CA ASP A 107 16.58 -7.52 14.95
C ASP A 107 16.12 -6.54 13.86
N PRO A 108 16.62 -6.65 12.60
CA PRO A 108 16.13 -5.85 11.48
C PRO A 108 14.69 -6.21 11.11
N ASN A 109 14.12 -7.27 11.70
CA ASN A 109 12.81 -7.75 11.36
C ASN A 109 11.69 -6.97 12.06
N VAL A 110 11.96 -6.20 13.12
CA VAL A 110 10.91 -5.44 13.82
C VAL A 110 11.31 -4.00 14.02
N PHE A 111 10.63 -3.10 13.29
CA PHE A 111 10.96 -1.69 13.26
C PHE A 111 9.74 -0.83 12.91
N PHE A 112 9.82 0.47 13.21
CA PHE A 112 8.84 1.44 12.74
C PHE A 112 9.34 2.11 11.47
N ALA A 113 8.44 2.33 10.51
CA ALA A 113 8.71 3.02 9.26
C ALA A 113 7.47 3.78 8.79
N PHE A 114 7.67 4.83 7.99
CA PHE A 114 6.58 5.37 7.17
C PHE A 114 6.42 4.51 5.92
N ARG A 115 5.24 3.91 5.73
CA ARG A 115 4.91 3.00 4.63
C ARG A 115 3.83 3.56 3.72
N ALA A 116 4.13 4.69 3.08
CA ALA A 116 3.21 5.34 2.17
C ALA A 116 3.15 4.62 0.81
N PRO A 117 1.97 4.43 0.18
CA PRO A 117 1.86 3.94 -1.18
C PRO A 117 2.67 4.79 -2.16
N ARG A 118 3.31 4.17 -3.16
CA ARG A 118 4.06 4.90 -4.21
C ARG A 118 3.18 5.80 -5.09
N THR A 119 1.87 5.59 -5.08
CA THR A 119 0.89 6.44 -5.80
C THR A 119 0.83 7.85 -5.22
N ILE A 120 1.21 8.02 -3.96
CA ILE A 120 1.14 9.29 -3.26
C ILE A 120 2.48 10.01 -3.45
N GLN A 121 2.47 11.03 -4.31
CA GLN A 121 3.55 11.98 -4.47
C GLN A 121 2.95 13.39 -4.44
N GLY A 122 3.41 14.25 -3.53
CA GLY A 122 2.94 15.63 -3.40
C GLY A 122 3.17 16.20 -1.99
N GLU A 123 3.17 17.52 -1.88
CA GLU A 123 3.38 18.26 -0.62
C GLU A 123 2.21 18.12 0.37
N ASP A 124 1.05 17.60 -0.08
CA ASP A 124 -0.20 17.58 0.69
C ASP A 124 -0.43 16.31 1.52
N VAL A 125 0.42 15.28 1.44
CA VAL A 125 0.26 14.06 2.25
C VAL A 125 1.36 13.94 3.29
N ASP A 126 0.97 14.04 4.56
CA ASP A 126 1.87 13.86 5.70
C ASP A 126 2.29 12.39 5.78
N SER A 127 3.56 12.08 5.50
CA SER A 127 4.08 10.71 5.57
C SER A 127 3.87 10.06 6.95
N ARG A 128 3.68 10.88 7.99
CA ARG A 128 3.32 10.44 9.35
C ARG A 128 1.99 9.70 9.40
N ASP A 129 1.12 9.95 8.45
CA ASP A 129 -0.13 9.21 8.30
C ASP A 129 0.09 7.72 8.03
N TYR A 130 1.27 7.36 7.52
CA TYR A 130 1.62 5.98 7.20
C TYR A 130 2.63 5.39 8.18
N LEU A 131 2.64 5.88 9.42
CA LEU A 131 3.49 5.30 10.46
C LEU A 131 3.05 3.86 10.75
N THR A 132 3.97 2.92 10.49
CA THR A 132 3.71 1.48 10.54
C THR A 132 4.77 0.78 11.37
N LEU A 133 4.35 -0.07 12.31
CA LEU A 133 5.16 -1.12 12.89
C LEU A 133 5.26 -2.26 11.88
N VAL A 134 6.47 -2.47 11.35
CA VAL A 134 6.78 -3.50 10.37
C VAL A 134 7.38 -4.70 11.09
N ILE A 135 6.83 -5.87 10.82
CA ILE A 135 7.30 -7.15 11.32
C ILE A 135 7.58 -8.04 10.10
N SER A 136 8.85 -8.18 9.77
CA SER A 136 9.33 -9.00 8.67
C SER A 136 9.46 -10.45 9.09
N LEU A 137 8.81 -11.36 8.37
CA LEU A 137 8.93 -12.80 8.58
C LEU A 137 9.63 -13.45 7.38
N PRO A 138 10.41 -14.52 7.53
CA PRO A 138 10.98 -15.23 6.39
C PRO A 138 9.96 -16.10 5.67
N ASP A 139 8.89 -16.52 6.35
CA ASP A 139 7.79 -17.29 5.77
C ASP A 139 6.51 -16.96 6.53
N MET A 140 5.52 -16.37 5.84
CA MET A 140 4.24 -16.02 6.46
C MET A 140 3.37 -17.24 6.77
N ASP A 141 3.48 -18.33 6.01
CA ASP A 141 2.59 -19.49 6.17
C ASP A 141 2.85 -20.22 7.49
N THR A 142 4.12 -20.33 7.92
CA THR A 142 4.50 -20.90 9.22
C THR A 142 3.87 -20.20 10.43
N TYR A 143 3.51 -18.93 10.31
CA TYR A 143 2.99 -18.12 11.43
C TYR A 143 1.53 -17.71 11.27
N ARG A 144 0.91 -17.97 10.11
CA ARG A 144 -0.41 -17.43 9.73
C ARG A 144 -1.47 -17.56 10.81
N ASP A 145 -1.61 -18.75 11.41
CA ASP A 145 -2.65 -19.03 12.40
C ASP A 145 -2.49 -18.25 13.71
N ARG A 146 -1.30 -17.70 13.96
CA ARG A 146 -0.96 -16.93 15.16
C ARG A 146 -0.99 -15.43 14.94
N ILE A 147 -0.81 -14.97 13.70
CA ILE A 147 -0.69 -13.54 13.36
C ILE A 147 -1.93 -12.76 13.79
N ASP A 148 -3.14 -13.30 13.66
CA ASP A 148 -4.36 -12.60 14.05
C ASP A 148 -4.41 -12.25 15.54
N ASN A 149 -4.05 -13.21 16.40
CA ASN A 149 -4.01 -12.97 17.84
C ASN A 149 -2.92 -11.96 18.20
N VAL A 150 -1.74 -12.09 17.57
CA VAL A 150 -0.62 -11.19 17.79
C VAL A 150 -0.95 -9.77 17.35
N LEU A 151 -1.56 -9.58 16.17
CA LEU A 151 -1.98 -8.27 15.68
C LEU A 151 -2.89 -7.57 16.69
N TYR A 152 -3.87 -8.29 17.24
CA TYR A 152 -4.76 -7.75 18.27
C TYR A 152 -4.01 -7.37 19.55
N ARG A 153 -3.12 -8.24 20.05
CA ARG A 153 -2.31 -7.94 21.26
C ARG A 153 -1.39 -6.74 21.06
N LEU A 154 -0.68 -6.68 19.94
CA LEU A 154 0.19 -5.55 19.59
C LEU A 154 -0.60 -4.27 19.46
N ARG A 155 -1.79 -4.34 18.86
CA ARG A 155 -2.71 -3.21 18.76
C ARG A 155 -3.09 -2.68 20.15
N VAL A 156 -3.56 -3.55 21.03
CA VAL A 156 -3.93 -3.18 22.41
C VAL A 156 -2.75 -2.56 23.15
N GLU A 157 -1.54 -3.09 22.99
CA GLU A 157 -0.32 -2.55 23.60
C GLU A 157 0.00 -1.14 23.07
N LEU A 158 0.12 -0.98 21.75
CA LEU A 158 0.51 0.30 21.13
C LEU A 158 -0.53 1.40 21.37
N ARG A 159 -1.80 1.06 21.61
CA ARG A 159 -2.85 2.04 21.96
C ARG A 159 -2.67 2.72 23.29
N GLN A 160 -1.91 2.13 24.21
CA GLN A 160 -1.72 2.69 25.55
C GLN A 160 -0.87 3.96 25.52
N HIS A 161 -0.31 4.32 24.37
CA HIS A 161 0.58 5.46 24.20
C HIS A 161 0.12 6.34 23.06
N GLU A 162 0.01 7.64 23.32
CA GLU A 162 -0.44 8.65 22.34
C GLU A 162 0.41 8.62 21.06
N SER A 163 1.74 8.51 21.20
CA SER A 163 2.69 8.48 20.07
C SER A 163 2.57 7.23 19.18
N THR A 164 1.96 6.14 19.66
CA THR A 164 1.75 4.91 18.87
C THR A 164 0.28 4.56 18.66
N GLN A 165 -0.64 5.42 19.10
CA GLN A 165 -2.06 5.09 19.10
C GLN A 165 -2.59 4.85 17.69
N SER A 166 -2.10 5.59 16.69
CA SER A 166 -2.49 5.52 15.28
C SER A 166 -1.58 4.68 14.39
N VAL A 167 -0.64 3.94 14.98
CA VAL A 167 0.31 3.12 14.22
C VAL A 167 -0.41 1.97 13.53
N MET A 168 -0.12 1.78 12.23
CA MET A 168 -0.49 0.56 11.51
C MET A 168 0.46 -0.57 11.89
N ILE A 169 0.02 -1.81 11.84
CA ILE A 169 0.84 -2.98 12.11
C ILE A 169 0.83 -3.84 10.84
N GLU A 170 2.00 -4.15 10.32
CA GLU A 170 2.19 -4.90 9.09
C GLU A 170 3.12 -6.09 9.35
N PHE A 171 2.57 -7.29 9.24
CA PHE A 171 3.34 -8.50 9.03
C PHE A 171 3.56 -8.67 7.54
N ILE A 172 4.80 -8.80 7.13
CA ILE A 172 5.16 -8.95 5.72
C ILE A 172 6.32 -9.92 5.57
N GLU A 173 6.28 -10.75 4.53
CA GLU A 173 7.40 -11.61 4.19
C GLU A 173 8.63 -10.79 3.79
N ARG A 174 9.82 -11.18 4.24
CA ARG A 174 11.06 -10.40 4.13
C ARG A 174 11.40 -10.04 2.70
N GLU A 175 11.17 -10.97 1.79
CA GLU A 175 11.48 -10.77 0.38
C GLU A 175 10.48 -9.82 -0.27
N ALA A 176 9.19 -9.95 0.04
CA ALA A 176 8.16 -9.00 -0.38
C ALA A 176 8.48 -7.58 0.11
N LEU A 177 8.97 -7.45 1.35
CA LEU A 177 9.42 -6.19 1.92
C LEU A 177 10.65 -5.60 1.19
N ALA A 178 11.60 -6.45 0.81
CA ALA A 178 12.80 -6.07 0.06
C ALA A 178 12.51 -5.69 -1.41
N GLY A 179 11.24 -5.72 -1.84
CA GLY A 179 10.86 -5.55 -3.25
C GLY A 179 11.21 -6.76 -4.11
N GLY A 180 11.63 -7.87 -3.49
CA GLY A 180 12.04 -9.10 -4.13
C GLY A 180 10.87 -10.08 -4.20
N TYR A 181 10.42 -10.35 -5.43
CA TYR A 181 10.24 -11.70 -5.97
C TYR A 181 9.81 -11.57 -7.43
N VAL A 182 10.52 -10.78 -8.23
CA VAL A 182 10.21 -10.67 -9.65
C VAL A 182 11.10 -11.66 -10.39
N ASP A 183 10.73 -12.94 -10.45
CA ASP A 183 11.24 -13.78 -11.54
C ASP A 183 10.28 -13.65 -12.72
N VAL A 184 10.77 -13.76 -13.94
CA VAL A 184 9.92 -13.64 -15.13
C VAL A 184 9.42 -15.03 -15.52
N ILE A 185 8.21 -15.10 -16.08
CA ILE A 185 7.69 -16.33 -16.67
C ILE A 185 8.61 -16.74 -17.82
N LYS A 186 9.36 -17.84 -17.66
CA LYS A 186 10.31 -18.34 -18.68
C LYS A 186 9.73 -19.43 -19.59
N SER A 187 8.58 -20.02 -19.23
CA SER A 187 7.97 -21.09 -20.04
C SER A 187 7.05 -20.52 -21.11
N LYS A 188 7.10 -21.12 -22.29
CA LYS A 188 6.23 -20.78 -23.42
C LYS A 188 4.74 -20.99 -23.08
N GLU A 189 4.42 -22.08 -22.38
CA GLU A 189 3.06 -22.43 -21.96
C GLU A 189 2.38 -21.32 -21.15
N HIS A 190 3.06 -20.79 -20.14
CA HIS A 190 2.51 -19.70 -19.32
C HIS A 190 2.39 -18.39 -20.11
N LYS A 191 3.27 -18.14 -21.08
CA LYS A 191 3.17 -16.96 -21.96
C LYS A 191 1.94 -17.06 -22.87
N ASP A 192 1.74 -18.21 -23.49
CA ASP A 192 0.58 -18.45 -24.37
C ASP A 192 -0.73 -18.37 -23.57
N ALA A 193 -0.76 -18.94 -22.36
CA ALA A 193 -1.90 -18.84 -21.45
C ALA A 193 -2.15 -17.39 -20.98
N PHE A 194 -1.10 -16.59 -20.76
CA PHE A 194 -1.24 -15.19 -20.41
C PHE A 194 -1.92 -14.41 -21.53
N ASP A 195 -1.42 -14.51 -22.77
CA ASP A 195 -1.97 -13.79 -23.91
C ASP A 195 -3.45 -14.19 -24.14
N HIS A 196 -3.78 -15.46 -23.92
CA HIS A 196 -5.14 -15.97 -23.97
C HIS A 196 -6.04 -15.35 -22.89
N HIS A 197 -5.60 -15.37 -21.62
CA HIS A 197 -6.38 -14.90 -20.48
C HIS A 197 -6.44 -13.37 -20.36
N TYR A 198 -5.45 -12.65 -20.90
CA TYR A 198 -5.30 -11.20 -20.79
C TYR A 198 -6.55 -10.45 -21.24
N SER A 199 -7.11 -10.82 -22.39
CA SER A 199 -8.24 -10.10 -22.99
C SER A 199 -9.53 -10.26 -22.18
N GLU A 200 -9.78 -11.45 -21.63
CA GLU A 200 -10.94 -11.72 -20.79
C GLU A 200 -10.79 -11.08 -19.40
N LEU A 201 -9.59 -11.17 -18.80
CA LEU A 201 -9.29 -10.48 -17.55
C LEU A 201 -9.51 -8.97 -17.70
N LYS A 202 -9.02 -8.36 -18.79
CA LYS A 202 -9.23 -6.96 -19.09
C LYS A 202 -10.72 -6.58 -19.15
N LYS A 203 -11.57 -7.41 -19.76
CA LYS A 203 -13.03 -7.17 -19.79
C LYS A 203 -13.65 -7.22 -18.38
N LEU A 204 -13.22 -8.17 -17.55
CA LEU A 204 -13.71 -8.32 -16.17
C LEU A 204 -13.30 -7.16 -15.26
N LEU A 205 -12.11 -6.61 -15.48
CA LEU A 205 -11.61 -5.45 -14.74
C LEU A 205 -12.27 -4.13 -15.19
N GLY A 206 -12.88 -4.10 -16.38
CA GLY A 206 -13.55 -2.93 -16.96
C GLY A 206 -12.60 -1.82 -17.40
N ASP A 207 -13.17 -0.67 -17.79
CA ASP A 207 -12.43 0.54 -18.20
C ASP A 207 -11.76 1.28 -17.03
N ALA A 208 -11.71 0.67 -15.84
CA ALA A 208 -11.01 1.23 -14.71
C ALA A 208 -9.56 1.51 -15.12
N SER A 209 -9.10 2.75 -14.97
CA SER A 209 -7.83 3.28 -15.45
C SER A 209 -6.61 2.59 -14.81
N TRP A 210 -6.29 1.37 -15.27
CA TRP A 210 -5.05 0.69 -14.93
C TRP A 210 -3.96 1.11 -15.91
N SER A 211 -2.75 1.26 -15.37
CA SER A 211 -1.59 1.87 -16.05
C SER A 211 -0.83 0.83 -16.86
N THR A 212 -0.63 -0.36 -16.28
CA THR A 212 -0.03 -1.53 -16.91
C THR A 212 -0.57 -2.78 -16.21
N MET A 213 -0.81 -3.86 -16.98
CA MET A 213 -1.02 -5.19 -16.43
C MET A 213 0.20 -6.00 -16.84
N GLU A 214 1.08 -6.23 -15.88
CA GLU A 214 2.36 -6.87 -16.11
C GLU A 214 2.31 -8.24 -15.46
N THR A 215 2.66 -9.27 -16.24
CA THR A 215 2.89 -10.59 -15.67
C THR A 215 4.30 -10.68 -15.17
N TYR A 216 4.39 -11.13 -13.94
CA TYR A 216 5.64 -11.58 -13.38
C TYR A 216 5.43 -12.99 -12.85
N ARG A 217 6.45 -13.84 -12.96
CA ARG A 217 6.53 -15.07 -12.16
C ARG A 217 6.96 -14.65 -10.75
N VAL A 218 6.05 -13.93 -10.08
CA VAL A 218 6.19 -13.56 -8.70
C VAL A 218 5.60 -14.66 -7.86
N SER A 219 6.48 -15.49 -7.30
CA SER A 219 6.11 -16.24 -6.11
C SER A 219 6.34 -15.34 -4.93
N VAL A 220 5.33 -15.06 -4.13
CA VAL A 220 5.59 -14.49 -2.79
C VAL A 220 5.65 -15.61 -1.74
N LYS A 221 6.07 -16.79 -2.18
CA LYS A 221 6.28 -17.99 -1.38
C LYS A 221 7.61 -18.63 -1.74
N HIS A 222 8.32 -19.14 -0.75
CA HIS A 222 9.66 -19.70 -0.89
C HIS A 222 9.80 -20.95 -1.79
N SER A 223 8.70 -21.62 -2.17
CA SER A 223 8.77 -22.90 -2.89
C SER A 223 8.46 -22.76 -4.39
N GLU A 224 9.43 -23.13 -5.24
CA GLU A 224 9.26 -23.23 -6.69
C GLU A 224 8.09 -24.15 -7.10
N SER A 225 7.74 -25.12 -6.26
CA SER A 225 6.61 -26.04 -6.50
C SER A 225 5.23 -25.44 -6.18
N THR A 226 5.17 -24.35 -5.42
CA THR A 226 3.92 -23.67 -5.03
C THR A 226 3.78 -22.27 -5.62
N ALA A 227 4.86 -21.74 -6.20
CA ALA A 227 4.94 -20.51 -6.96
C ALA A 227 4.02 -20.53 -8.20
N ARG A 228 2.81 -19.96 -8.08
CA ARG A 228 1.96 -19.74 -9.25
C ARG A 228 2.39 -18.47 -9.98
N PRO A 229 2.25 -18.42 -11.32
CA PRO A 229 2.43 -17.18 -12.05
C PRO A 229 1.38 -16.15 -11.61
N THR A 230 1.71 -14.86 -11.61
CA THR A 230 0.84 -13.82 -11.03
C THR A 230 0.59 -12.71 -12.05
N PHE A 231 -0.69 -12.34 -12.23
CA PHE A 231 -1.07 -11.08 -12.88
C PHE A 231 -0.93 -9.95 -11.86
N ILE A 232 -0.03 -8.99 -12.13
CA ILE A 232 0.03 -7.75 -11.36
C ILE A 232 -0.75 -6.68 -12.12
N ILE A 233 -1.81 -6.21 -11.48
CA ILE A 233 -2.61 -5.09 -11.94
C ILE A 233 -2.04 -3.84 -11.28
N CYS A 234 -1.71 -2.81 -12.06
CA CYS A 234 -1.10 -1.60 -11.53
C CYS A 234 -2.03 -0.41 -11.74
N SER A 235 -2.59 0.13 -10.66
CA SER A 235 -3.60 1.19 -10.73
C SER A 235 -3.28 2.40 -9.87
N ARG A 236 -3.60 3.60 -10.36
CA ARG A 236 -3.51 4.84 -9.57
C ARG A 236 -4.53 4.90 -8.44
N ASN A 237 -5.66 4.22 -8.61
CA ASN A 237 -6.73 4.16 -7.61
C ASN A 237 -6.73 2.84 -6.83
N ALA A 238 -5.58 2.17 -6.69
CA ALA A 238 -5.47 0.88 -5.97
C ALA A 238 -5.92 0.96 -4.48
N GLY A 239 -5.99 2.18 -3.93
CA GLY A 239 -6.54 2.44 -2.60
C GLY A 239 -8.07 2.44 -2.52
N ASP A 240 -8.78 2.42 -3.64
CA ASP A 240 -10.24 2.33 -3.67
C ASP A 240 -10.71 0.97 -3.13
N PRO A 241 -11.55 0.92 -2.07
CA PRO A 241 -12.05 -0.33 -1.50
C PRO A 241 -12.72 -1.27 -2.50
N ARG A 242 -13.35 -0.73 -3.57
CA ARG A 242 -14.05 -1.52 -4.60
C ARG A 242 -13.14 -2.54 -5.29
N TRP A 243 -11.83 -2.26 -5.38
CA TRP A 243 -10.87 -3.23 -5.87
C TRP A 243 -10.90 -4.52 -5.08
N TRP A 244 -10.94 -4.43 -3.77
CA TRP A 244 -10.80 -5.56 -2.86
C TRP A 244 -12.14 -6.21 -2.53
N THR A 245 -13.24 -5.46 -2.58
CA THR A 245 -14.58 -5.97 -2.27
C THR A 245 -15.34 -6.48 -3.50
N GLU A 246 -15.05 -5.97 -4.70
CA GLU A 246 -15.82 -6.28 -5.91
C GLU A 246 -14.96 -6.78 -7.07
N THR A 247 -13.94 -6.03 -7.48
CA THR A 247 -13.21 -6.28 -8.73
C THR A 247 -12.29 -7.49 -8.65
N LEU A 248 -11.37 -7.52 -7.67
CA LEU A 248 -10.41 -8.61 -7.52
C LEU A 248 -11.07 -9.93 -7.14
N PRO A 249 -12.09 -10.00 -6.25
CA PRO A 249 -12.79 -11.26 -5.98
C PRO A 249 -13.39 -11.88 -7.25
N LYS A 250 -14.01 -11.08 -8.13
CA LYS A 250 -14.55 -11.55 -9.42
C LYS A 250 -13.43 -12.08 -10.33
N ALA A 251 -12.36 -11.31 -10.48
CA ALA A 251 -11.21 -11.71 -11.29
C ALA A 251 -10.52 -12.98 -10.79
N ARG A 252 -10.28 -13.08 -9.47
CA ARG A 252 -9.66 -14.24 -8.82
C ARG A 252 -10.55 -15.48 -8.95
N ASN A 253 -11.87 -15.33 -8.79
CA ASN A 253 -12.81 -16.43 -8.98
C ASN A 253 -12.80 -16.94 -10.42
N TRP A 254 -12.84 -16.05 -11.41
CA TRP A 254 -12.71 -16.44 -12.82
C TRP A 254 -11.37 -17.12 -13.14
N MET A 255 -10.25 -16.63 -12.61
CA MET A 255 -8.93 -17.24 -12.85
C MET A 255 -8.83 -18.65 -12.25
N SER A 256 -9.55 -18.91 -11.16
CA SER A 256 -9.57 -20.23 -10.51
C SER A 256 -10.23 -21.33 -11.37
N THR A 257 -11.05 -20.95 -12.37
CA THR A 257 -11.74 -21.87 -13.27
C THR A 257 -10.97 -22.14 -14.57
N GLN A 258 -9.82 -21.51 -14.77
CA GLN A 258 -9.01 -21.69 -15.98
C GLN A 258 -8.12 -22.93 -15.88
N ASP A 259 -7.64 -23.39 -17.03
CA ASP A 259 -6.72 -24.53 -17.18
C ASP A 259 -5.34 -24.21 -16.58
N VAL A 260 -4.80 -23.03 -16.89
CA VAL A 260 -3.59 -22.48 -16.28
C VAL A 260 -3.98 -21.41 -15.29
N LYS A 261 -3.72 -21.69 -14.00
CA LYS A 261 -4.10 -20.81 -12.89
C LYS A 261 -3.02 -19.79 -12.62
N PHE A 262 -3.43 -18.53 -12.56
CA PHE A 262 -2.60 -17.43 -12.11
C PHE A 262 -3.12 -16.88 -10.78
N ASP A 263 -2.24 -16.35 -9.95
CA ASP A 263 -2.64 -15.46 -8.88
C ASP A 263 -2.91 -14.06 -9.45
N ILE A 264 -3.66 -13.24 -8.73
CA ILE A 264 -3.97 -11.86 -9.14
C ILE A 264 -3.70 -10.93 -7.96
N GLU A 265 -2.80 -9.99 -8.18
CA GLU A 265 -2.37 -8.99 -7.22
C GLU A 265 -2.60 -7.58 -7.78
N LEU A 266 -2.79 -6.61 -6.88
CA LEU A 266 -3.02 -5.22 -7.24
C LEU A 266 -1.98 -4.34 -6.57
N PHE A 267 -1.23 -3.62 -7.40
CA PHE A 267 -0.27 -2.61 -6.97
C PHE A 267 -0.73 -1.18 -7.28
N GLY A 268 -0.34 -0.24 -6.43
CA GLY A 268 -0.41 1.19 -6.66
C GLY A 268 0.64 1.63 -7.68
N ALA A 269 0.19 2.27 -8.76
CA ALA A 269 1.06 2.79 -9.80
C ALA A 269 1.44 4.27 -9.52
N PRO A 270 2.73 4.64 -9.59
CA PRO A 270 3.14 6.03 -9.42
C PRO A 270 2.60 6.93 -10.56
N PRO A 271 2.47 8.24 -10.32
CA PRO A 271 2.27 9.21 -11.40
C PRO A 271 3.39 9.06 -12.44
N GLY A 272 3.04 8.87 -13.72
CA GLY A 272 4.02 8.62 -14.78
C GLY A 272 4.13 7.17 -15.27
N GLY A 273 3.51 6.21 -14.58
CA GLY A 273 3.13 4.91 -15.16
C GLY A 273 4.23 3.88 -15.41
N ILE A 274 5.47 4.12 -14.98
CA ILE A 274 6.55 3.12 -15.09
C ILE A 274 6.73 2.46 -13.73
N LEU A 275 6.44 1.17 -13.67
CA LEU A 275 7.05 0.29 -12.68
C LEU A 275 8.42 -0.10 -13.25
N PHE A 276 9.45 0.06 -12.41
CA PHE A 276 10.90 -0.03 -12.68
C PHE A 276 11.62 1.30 -12.90
#